data_AF-A0A970Q8Z0-F1
#
_entry.id   AF-A0A970Q8Z0-F1
#
_cell.length_a   1.000
_cell.length_b   1.000
_cell.length_c   1.000
_cell.angle_alpha   90.00
_cell.angle_beta   90.00
_cell.angle_gamma   90.00
#
_symmetry.space_group_name_H-M   'P 1'
#
loop_
_entity.id
_entity.type
_entity.pdbx_description
1 polymer ?
#
loop_
_entity_poly.entity_id
_entity_poly.type
_entity_poly.pdbx_seq_one_letter_code
_entity_poly.pdbx_strand_id
1 'polypeptide(L)'
;MRLTGWYVEGFGILSAYEVRDLPGGLVVFGGPNEAGKSTLLAFLRGVLFGFPRAVRGKGPAYPPLHGGRHGGRIFLETDAGPITIERQVGRGSRITLADDTHLTDSDFQRLVGGVDAQTFRTVFAFSLDELRDFDSLTAEQVRSRIFAAGLGGTGRSIRQVTQDIEKTTGRLLKPRSGDGEINALLSALSAREHDLIEARLRAERYPDILSEEQAVATRLTELSQMERATRAELSWHERLLELWPTWVELENDRTALGALAPVDDFVADPVRRLAEAKQAVAGAAQNLLRIENQLHRRSAEMGQLEAECSETLGAITAAVEEQKGL
;
A
#
# COMPACT_ATOMS: atom_id res chain seq x y z
N MET A 1 -21.49 19.17 59.69
CA MET A 1 -21.44 18.01 60.61
C MET A 1 -20.46 18.29 61.76
N ARG A 2 -20.88 18.04 63.01
CA ARG A 2 -20.08 18.20 64.22
C ARG A 2 -20.26 16.99 65.15
N LEU A 3 -19.18 16.50 65.75
CA LEU A 3 -19.23 15.45 66.78
C LEU A 3 -19.72 16.04 68.12
N THR A 4 -20.78 15.49 68.70
CA THR A 4 -21.37 15.97 69.97
C THR A 4 -21.18 15.00 71.12
N GLY A 5 -20.88 13.73 70.85
CA GLY A 5 -20.55 12.76 71.90
C GLY A 5 -20.47 11.34 71.37
N TRP A 6 -20.32 10.38 72.28
CA TRP A 6 -20.28 8.95 71.98
C TRP A 6 -20.64 8.10 73.19
N TYR A 7 -21.01 6.86 72.92
CA TYR A 7 -21.15 5.80 73.90
C TYR A 7 -20.39 4.56 73.41
N VAL A 8 -19.35 4.16 74.13
CA VAL A 8 -18.61 2.92 73.86
C VAL A 8 -19.20 1.82 74.72
N GLU A 9 -19.83 0.83 74.09
CA GLU A 9 -20.35 -0.34 74.80
C GLU A 9 -19.17 -1.26 75.17
N GLY A 10 -18.28 -1.53 74.21
CA GLY A 10 -17.01 -2.24 74.41
C GLY A 10 -16.09 -2.13 73.19
N PHE A 11 -14.86 -1.61 73.37
CA PHE A 11 -13.86 -1.47 72.30
C PHE A 11 -12.44 -1.33 72.88
N GLY A 12 -11.59 -2.34 72.70
CA GLY A 12 -10.28 -2.38 73.33
C GLY A 12 -10.39 -2.25 74.86
N ILE A 13 -9.68 -1.27 75.44
CA ILE A 13 -9.73 -1.00 76.88
C ILE A 13 -10.99 -0.24 77.35
N LEU A 14 -11.78 0.30 76.41
CA LEU A 14 -12.95 1.11 76.72
C LEU A 14 -14.18 0.22 76.87
N SER A 15 -14.96 0.42 77.93
CA SER A 15 -16.20 -0.33 78.23
C SER A 15 -17.14 0.56 79.02
N ALA A 16 -18.43 0.54 78.66
CA ALA A 16 -19.48 1.38 79.26
C ALA A 16 -19.07 2.87 79.41
N TYR A 17 -18.41 3.43 78.40
CA TYR A 17 -17.84 4.77 78.44
C TYR A 17 -18.68 5.76 77.63
N GLU A 18 -19.33 6.72 78.31
CA GLU A 18 -20.20 7.71 77.69
C GLU A 18 -19.63 9.13 77.83
N VAL A 19 -19.73 9.90 76.75
CA VAL A 19 -19.52 11.34 76.74
C VAL A 19 -20.66 11.97 75.94
N ARG A 20 -21.33 12.96 76.53
CA ARG A 20 -22.36 13.77 75.89
C ARG A 20 -21.97 15.25 75.90
N ASP A 21 -22.60 16.02 75.04
CA ASP A 21 -22.56 17.48 75.01
C ASP A 21 -21.14 18.06 74.92
N LEU A 22 -20.33 17.51 74.00
CA LEU A 22 -19.02 18.04 73.69
C LEU A 22 -19.12 19.52 73.28
N PRO A 23 -18.27 20.38 73.87
CA PRO A 23 -18.28 21.80 73.56
C PRO A 23 -17.86 22.02 72.10
N GLY A 24 -18.34 23.14 71.53
CA GLY A 24 -17.85 23.61 70.24
C GLY A 24 -16.40 24.09 70.32
N GLY A 25 -15.70 24.10 69.18
CA GLY A 25 -14.32 24.57 69.09
C GLY A 25 -13.28 23.47 69.35
N LEU A 26 -12.12 23.86 69.90
CA LEU A 26 -11.01 22.96 70.15
C LEU A 26 -11.24 22.16 71.44
N VAL A 27 -11.28 20.83 71.32
CA VAL A 27 -11.38 19.90 72.45
C VAL A 27 -10.08 19.12 72.55
N VAL A 28 -9.43 19.16 73.73
CA VAL A 28 -8.17 18.46 73.99
C VAL A 28 -8.39 17.35 75.00
N PHE A 29 -8.10 16.11 74.60
CA PHE A 29 -8.19 14.95 75.48
C PHE A 29 -6.82 14.63 76.09
N GLY A 30 -6.64 15.00 77.37
CA GLY A 30 -5.43 14.74 78.15
C GLY A 30 -5.51 13.42 78.93
N GLY A 31 -4.38 12.74 79.07
CA GLY A 31 -4.25 11.56 79.93
C GLY A 31 -2.92 10.84 79.75
N PRO A 32 -2.57 9.90 80.64
CA PRO A 32 -1.35 9.09 80.52
C PRO A 32 -1.26 8.31 79.20
N ASN A 33 -0.07 7.81 78.88
CA ASN A 33 0.07 6.80 77.83
C ASN A 33 -0.81 5.59 78.17
N GLU A 34 -1.33 4.92 77.14
CA GLU A 34 -2.22 3.76 77.27
C GLU A 34 -3.59 4.03 77.92
N ALA A 35 -3.94 5.29 78.22
CA ALA A 35 -5.27 5.69 78.70
C ALA A 35 -6.39 5.52 77.65
N GLY A 36 -6.11 4.97 76.47
CA GLY A 36 -7.12 4.66 75.45
C GLY A 36 -7.41 5.75 74.44
N LYS A 37 -6.59 6.81 74.36
CA LYS A 37 -6.78 7.91 73.38
C LYS A 37 -6.78 7.42 71.93
N SER A 38 -5.78 6.63 71.54
CA SER A 38 -5.71 6.03 70.19
C SER A 38 -6.83 5.01 69.97
N THR A 39 -7.25 4.30 71.01
CA THR A 39 -8.38 3.36 70.99
C THR A 39 -9.70 4.08 70.73
N LEU A 40 -9.90 5.25 71.35
CA LEU A 40 -11.06 6.11 71.10
C LEU A 40 -11.07 6.62 69.66
N LEU A 41 -9.92 7.08 69.14
CA LEU A 41 -9.83 7.51 67.73
C LEU A 41 -10.18 6.37 66.76
N ALA A 42 -9.66 5.17 67.01
CA ALA A 42 -9.96 3.98 66.21
C ALA A 42 -11.45 3.59 66.30
N PHE A 43 -12.05 3.70 67.49
CA PHE A 43 -13.49 3.51 67.70
C PHE A 43 -14.30 4.51 66.87
N LEU A 44 -13.98 5.80 66.95
CA LEU A 44 -14.70 6.85 66.24
C LEU A 44 -14.69 6.62 64.72
N ARG A 45 -13.50 6.31 64.16
CA ARG A 45 -13.34 5.94 62.75
C ARG A 45 -14.17 4.70 62.39
N GLY A 46 -14.18 3.70 63.27
CA GLY A 46 -14.90 2.44 63.07
C GLY A 46 -16.42 2.58 63.08
N VAL A 47 -16.97 3.40 63.98
CA VAL A 47 -18.41 3.66 64.00
C VAL A 47 -18.85 4.49 62.79
N LEU A 48 -18.07 5.50 62.36
CA LEU A 48 -18.39 6.33 61.18
C LEU A 48 -18.32 5.53 59.87
N PHE A 49 -17.22 4.81 59.59
CA PHE A 49 -16.96 4.23 58.27
C PHE A 49 -16.82 2.72 58.21
N GLY A 50 -16.85 2.05 59.36
CA GLY A 50 -16.84 0.61 59.47
C GLY A 50 -15.59 0.14 60.20
N PHE A 51 -15.77 -0.87 61.05
CA PHE A 51 -14.64 -1.51 61.68
C PHE A 51 -13.85 -2.33 60.63
N PRO A 52 -12.50 -2.31 60.68
CA PRO A 52 -11.70 -3.13 59.79
C PRO A 52 -12.10 -4.61 59.90
N ARG A 53 -12.29 -5.28 58.76
CA ARG A 53 -12.54 -6.72 58.76
C ARG A 53 -11.35 -7.45 59.37
N ALA A 54 -11.63 -8.48 60.16
CA ALA A 54 -10.60 -9.35 60.70
C ALA A 54 -9.77 -9.93 59.55
N VAL A 55 -8.45 -9.80 59.65
CA VAL A 55 -7.51 -10.41 58.69
C VAL A 55 -7.49 -11.91 58.98
N ARG A 56 -7.45 -12.75 57.93
CA ARG A 56 -7.44 -14.22 58.08
C ARG A 56 -6.33 -14.65 59.04
N GLY A 57 -6.69 -15.30 60.15
CA GLY A 57 -5.74 -15.74 61.19
C GLY A 57 -5.44 -14.73 62.31
N LYS A 58 -6.01 -13.51 62.27
CA LYS A 58 -5.97 -12.55 63.38
C LYS A 58 -7.40 -12.25 63.84
N GLY A 59 -7.60 -12.17 65.16
CA GLY A 59 -8.88 -11.79 65.76
C GLY A 59 -9.36 -10.40 65.31
N PRO A 60 -10.60 -10.02 65.64
CA PRO A 60 -11.10 -8.68 65.32
C PRO A 60 -10.22 -7.61 65.99
N ALA A 61 -9.98 -6.50 65.29
CA ALA A 61 -9.20 -5.39 65.85
C ALA A 61 -9.90 -4.82 67.10
N TYR A 62 -9.14 -4.53 68.15
CA TYR A 62 -9.62 -3.97 69.42
C TYR A 62 -10.76 -4.76 70.10
N PRO A 63 -10.58 -6.05 70.40
CA PRO A 63 -11.60 -6.82 71.13
C PRO A 63 -11.91 -6.16 72.49
N PRO A 64 -13.16 -6.21 72.99
CA PRO A 64 -13.51 -5.62 74.29
C PRO A 64 -12.80 -6.35 75.43
N LEU A 65 -11.83 -5.70 76.08
CA LEU A 65 -11.02 -6.29 77.15
C LEU A 65 -11.72 -6.20 78.52
N HIS A 66 -12.59 -5.22 78.70
CA HIS A 66 -13.33 -4.96 79.94
C HIS A 66 -14.84 -5.22 79.80
N GLY A 67 -15.21 -6.14 78.91
CA GLY A 67 -16.61 -6.50 78.66
C GLY A 67 -17.37 -5.55 77.72
N GLY A 68 -18.68 -5.77 77.62
CA GLY A 68 -19.55 -5.05 76.68
C GLY A 68 -19.57 -5.67 75.27
N ARG A 69 -20.54 -5.23 74.44
CA ARG A 69 -20.60 -5.65 73.04
C ARG A 69 -19.59 -4.87 72.23
N HIS A 70 -18.97 -5.54 71.26
CA HIS A 70 -17.95 -4.94 70.42
C HIS A 70 -18.55 -3.88 69.50
N GLY A 71 -18.45 -2.62 69.89
CA GLY A 71 -19.07 -1.50 69.19
C GLY A 71 -19.60 -0.41 70.13
N GLY A 72 -20.49 0.41 69.60
CA GLY A 72 -21.07 1.53 70.33
C GLY A 72 -21.76 2.51 69.39
N ARG A 73 -21.94 3.74 69.88
CA ARG A 73 -22.69 4.79 69.19
C ARG A 73 -21.94 6.12 69.20
N ILE A 74 -22.19 6.93 68.19
CA ILE A 74 -21.72 8.31 68.08
C ILE A 74 -22.91 9.23 67.91
N PHE A 75 -22.84 10.39 68.54
CA PHE A 75 -23.80 11.47 68.40
C PHE A 75 -23.20 12.59 67.54
N LEU A 76 -23.93 13.00 66.51
CA LEU A 76 -23.53 14.02 65.56
C LEU A 76 -24.60 15.10 65.45
N GLU A 77 -24.18 16.34 65.22
CA GLU A 77 -25.03 17.44 64.78
C GLU A 77 -24.79 17.69 63.29
N THR A 78 -25.85 17.76 62.50
CA THR A 78 -25.79 17.97 61.04
C THR A 78 -26.80 19.03 60.62
N ASP A 79 -26.73 19.47 59.37
CA ASP A 79 -27.67 20.48 58.85
C ASP A 79 -29.11 19.92 58.78
N ALA A 80 -29.25 18.58 58.79
CA ALA A 80 -30.53 17.87 58.90
C ALA A 80 -30.99 17.65 60.35
N GLY A 81 -30.23 18.14 61.35
CA GLY A 81 -30.47 17.93 62.78
C GLY A 81 -29.57 16.87 63.41
N PRO A 82 -29.89 16.44 64.66
CA PRO A 82 -29.08 15.49 65.40
C PRO A 82 -29.25 14.06 64.85
N ILE A 83 -28.13 13.35 64.74
CA ILE A 83 -28.05 11.99 64.21
C ILE A 83 -27.28 11.11 65.18
N THR A 84 -27.77 9.89 65.39
CA THR A 84 -27.08 8.84 66.12
C THR A 84 -26.65 7.73 65.17
N ILE A 85 -25.37 7.37 65.21
CA ILE A 85 -24.82 6.23 64.45
C ILE A 85 -24.43 5.15 65.45
N GLU A 86 -25.08 4.00 65.37
CA GLU A 86 -24.75 2.80 66.14
C GLU A 86 -24.12 1.75 65.20
N ARG A 87 -22.99 1.18 65.60
CA ARG A 87 -22.34 0.11 64.85
C ARG A 87 -21.72 -0.92 65.78
N GLN A 88 -21.92 -2.19 65.45
CA GLN A 88 -21.34 -3.34 66.16
C GLN A 88 -20.50 -4.17 65.19
N VAL A 89 -19.37 -4.69 65.67
CA VAL A 89 -18.48 -5.54 64.86
C VAL A 89 -19.21 -6.82 64.46
N GLY A 90 -19.21 -7.13 63.16
CA GLY A 90 -19.92 -8.28 62.60
C GLY A 90 -21.43 -8.07 62.40
N ARG A 91 -21.96 -6.88 62.71
CA ARG A 91 -23.32 -6.45 62.38
C ARG A 91 -23.30 -5.22 61.48
N GLY A 92 -24.44 -4.90 60.88
CA GLY A 92 -24.61 -3.67 60.11
C GLY A 92 -24.60 -2.41 60.99
N SER A 93 -24.59 -1.25 60.35
CA SER A 93 -24.84 0.04 60.98
C SER A 93 -26.34 0.25 61.20
N ARG A 94 -26.69 0.99 62.24
CA ARG A 94 -28.00 1.60 62.42
C ARG A 94 -27.80 3.10 62.58
N ILE A 95 -28.39 3.87 61.67
CA ILE A 95 -28.27 5.33 61.64
C ILE A 95 -29.68 5.87 61.87
N THR A 96 -29.84 6.70 62.90
CA THR A 96 -31.15 7.19 63.35
C THR A 96 -31.12 8.72 63.43
N LEU A 97 -32.13 9.36 62.86
CA LEU A 97 -32.39 10.79 62.94
C LEU A 97 -33.19 11.14 64.21
N ALA A 98 -33.34 12.44 64.48
CA ALA A 98 -34.09 12.96 65.63
C ALA A 98 -35.58 12.54 65.67
N ASP A 99 -36.14 12.23 64.50
CA ASP A 99 -37.54 11.82 64.28
C ASP A 99 -37.74 10.29 64.28
N ASP A 100 -36.73 9.53 64.75
CA ASP A 100 -36.66 8.07 64.69
C ASP A 100 -36.60 7.47 63.26
N THR A 101 -36.36 8.29 62.24
CA THR A 101 -36.14 7.79 60.87
C THR A 101 -34.80 7.07 60.74
N HIS A 102 -34.81 5.89 60.11
CA HIS A 102 -33.59 5.11 59.84
C HIS A 102 -33.00 5.41 58.45
N LEU A 103 -31.71 5.75 58.41
CA LEU A 103 -30.97 6.00 57.18
C LEU A 103 -30.15 4.79 56.75
N THR A 104 -29.98 4.62 55.43
CA THR A 104 -29.02 3.66 54.89
C THR A 104 -27.61 4.22 54.93
N ASP A 105 -26.59 3.35 54.85
CA ASP A 105 -25.20 3.79 54.70
C ASP A 105 -24.99 4.70 53.47
N SER A 106 -25.78 4.51 52.40
CA SER A 106 -25.72 5.35 51.20
C SER A 106 -26.28 6.75 51.42
N ASP A 107 -27.33 6.88 52.24
CA ASP A 107 -27.91 8.18 52.60
C ASP A 107 -26.97 8.93 53.54
N PHE A 108 -26.34 8.22 54.48
CA PHE A 108 -25.31 8.79 55.34
C PHE A 108 -24.11 9.29 54.55
N GLN A 109 -23.63 8.53 53.56
CA GLN A 109 -22.55 8.97 52.66
C GLN A 109 -22.90 10.28 51.93
N ARG A 110 -24.14 10.43 51.46
CA ARG A 110 -24.61 11.71 50.87
C ARG A 110 -24.64 12.84 51.90
N LEU A 111 -25.07 12.54 53.13
CA LEU A 111 -25.18 13.51 54.21
C LEU A 111 -23.82 14.02 54.70
N VAL A 112 -22.76 13.20 54.62
CA VAL A 112 -21.38 13.61 54.89
C VAL A 112 -20.64 14.16 53.66
N GLY A 113 -21.36 14.48 52.58
CA GLY A 113 -20.79 15.11 51.39
C GLY A 113 -19.97 14.17 50.49
N GLY A 114 -20.20 12.86 50.55
CA GLY A 114 -19.49 11.87 49.76
C GLY A 114 -18.05 11.58 50.23
N VAL A 115 -17.72 11.96 51.48
CA VAL A 115 -16.41 11.68 52.08
C VAL A 115 -16.31 10.18 52.38
N ASP A 116 -15.39 9.50 51.70
CA ASP A 116 -15.12 8.08 51.95
C ASP A 116 -14.23 7.85 53.19
N ALA A 117 -14.15 6.58 53.60
CA ALA A 117 -13.40 6.16 54.79
C ALA A 117 -11.91 6.53 54.73
N GLN A 118 -11.32 6.51 53.52
CA GLN A 118 -9.92 6.80 53.30
C GLN A 118 -9.66 8.30 53.40
N THR A 119 -10.47 9.11 52.74
CA THR A 119 -10.43 10.57 52.79
C THR A 119 -10.61 11.08 54.23
N PHE A 120 -11.53 10.49 54.99
CA PHE A 120 -11.71 10.87 56.40
C PHE A 120 -10.46 10.64 57.26
N ARG A 121 -9.79 9.49 57.10
CA ARG A 121 -8.55 9.18 57.84
C ARG A 121 -7.40 10.11 57.44
N THR A 122 -7.29 10.43 56.16
CA THR A 122 -6.19 11.24 55.64
C THR A 122 -6.35 12.72 55.97
N VAL A 123 -7.57 13.26 55.95
CA VAL A 123 -7.80 14.72 56.04
C VAL A 123 -8.33 15.17 57.40
N PHE A 124 -9.25 14.42 58.00
CA PHE A 124 -10.03 14.89 59.17
C PHE A 124 -9.62 14.24 60.49
N ALA A 125 -9.09 13.03 60.44
CA ALA A 125 -8.77 12.25 61.64
C ALA A 125 -7.49 11.46 61.39
N PHE A 126 -6.32 12.11 61.39
CA PHE A 126 -5.00 11.50 61.22
C PHE A 126 -4.29 11.26 62.56
N SER A 127 -3.47 10.20 62.65
CA SER A 127 -2.60 9.93 63.81
C SER A 127 -1.21 10.55 63.62
N LEU A 128 -0.39 10.56 64.68
CA LEU A 128 0.99 11.04 64.60
C LEU A 128 1.87 10.18 63.67
N ASP A 129 1.61 8.87 63.60
CA ASP A 129 2.32 7.96 62.69
C ASP A 129 1.86 8.16 61.23
N GLU A 130 0.56 8.36 61.02
CA GLU A 130 0.00 8.67 59.69
C GLU A 130 0.46 10.05 59.17
N LEU A 131 0.78 10.99 60.07
CA LEU A 131 1.43 12.27 59.75
C LEU A 131 2.86 12.08 59.21
N ARG A 132 3.61 11.07 59.70
CA ARG A 132 4.97 10.78 59.20
C ARG A 132 4.93 10.14 57.82
N ASP A 133 3.96 9.27 57.56
CA ASP A 133 3.72 8.74 56.22
C ASP A 133 3.27 9.84 55.24
N PHE A 134 2.70 10.94 55.75
CA PHE A 134 2.29 12.11 54.97
C PHE A 134 3.48 12.82 54.30
N ASP A 135 4.68 12.77 54.88
CA ASP A 135 5.90 13.31 54.25
C ASP A 135 6.27 12.56 52.95
N SER A 136 5.73 11.36 52.73
CA SER A 136 5.89 10.60 51.47
C SER A 136 4.91 11.00 50.37
N LEU A 137 3.80 11.69 50.72
CA LEU A 137 2.83 12.20 49.77
C LEU A 137 3.26 13.60 49.32
N THR A 138 3.50 13.78 48.02
CA THR A 138 3.85 15.11 47.51
C THR A 138 2.72 16.11 47.77
N ALA A 139 3.06 17.36 48.09
CA ALA A 139 2.08 18.43 48.34
C ALA A 139 1.01 18.53 47.23
N GLU A 140 1.39 18.19 45.99
CA GLU A 140 0.52 18.17 44.83
C GLU A 140 -0.56 17.06 44.89
N GLN A 141 -0.21 15.88 45.42
CA GLN A 141 -1.18 14.78 45.61
C GLN A 141 -2.21 15.13 46.69
N VAL A 142 -1.76 15.75 47.78
CA VAL A 142 -2.64 16.23 48.86
C VAL A 142 -3.58 17.31 48.32
N ARG A 143 -3.06 18.29 47.59
CA ARG A 143 -3.83 19.36 46.96
C ARG A 143 -4.89 18.81 46.01
N SER A 144 -4.52 17.85 45.15
CA SER A 144 -5.45 17.23 44.21
C SER A 144 -6.61 16.49 44.90
N ARG A 145 -6.36 15.87 46.07
CA ARG A 145 -7.39 15.17 46.84
C ARG A 145 -8.30 16.12 47.61
N ILE A 146 -7.77 17.20 48.16
CA ILE A 146 -8.56 18.26 48.80
C ILE A 146 -9.51 18.89 47.76
N PHE A 147 -9.01 19.19 46.56
CA PHE A 147 -9.84 19.69 45.46
C PHE A 147 -10.91 18.68 45.01
N ALA A 148 -10.58 17.39 44.95
CA ALA A 148 -11.56 16.34 44.62
C ALA A 148 -12.65 16.18 45.71
N ALA A 149 -12.27 16.32 46.99
CA ALA A 149 -13.21 16.28 48.10
C ALA A 149 -14.17 17.48 48.10
N GLY A 150 -13.70 18.67 47.73
CA GLY A 150 -14.53 19.88 47.61
C GLY A 150 -15.56 19.86 46.47
N LEU A 151 -15.43 18.94 45.51
CA LEU A 151 -16.32 18.82 44.34
C LEU A 151 -17.30 17.63 44.45
N GLY A 152 -17.52 17.10 45.66
CA GLY A 152 -18.59 16.12 45.91
C GLY A 152 -18.24 14.67 45.57
N GLY A 153 -16.97 14.28 45.68
CA GLY A 153 -16.57 12.86 45.71
C GLY A 153 -16.79 12.08 44.41
N THR A 154 -17.11 12.73 43.29
CA THR A 154 -17.31 12.06 42.00
C THR A 154 -15.98 11.65 41.37
N GLY A 155 -15.37 10.59 41.90
CA GLY A 155 -14.67 9.46 41.26
C GLY A 155 -13.65 9.64 40.12
N ARG A 156 -13.55 10.77 39.42
CA ARG A 156 -12.46 11.03 38.46
C ARG A 156 -11.71 12.25 38.92
N SER A 157 -10.46 12.03 39.34
CA SER A 157 -9.57 13.16 39.61
C SER A 157 -9.50 14.01 38.33
N ILE A 158 -9.63 15.34 38.46
CA ILE A 158 -9.47 16.29 37.34
C ILE A 158 -8.21 15.95 36.52
N ARG A 159 -7.17 15.49 37.19
CA ARG A 159 -5.92 14.98 36.60
C ARG A 159 -6.13 13.88 35.56
N GLN A 160 -6.97 12.88 35.83
CA GLN A 160 -7.26 11.82 34.87
C GLN A 160 -7.95 12.38 33.63
N VAL A 161 -8.88 13.30 33.81
CA VAL A 161 -9.56 13.97 32.69
C VAL A 161 -8.57 14.80 31.86
N THR A 162 -7.68 15.55 32.51
CA THR A 162 -6.63 16.30 31.82
C THR A 162 -5.68 15.38 31.05
N GLN A 163 -5.27 14.26 31.65
CA GLN A 163 -4.40 13.27 30.99
C GLN A 163 -5.09 12.60 29.80
N ASP A 164 -6.38 12.28 29.91
CA ASP A 164 -7.16 11.70 28.81
C ASP A 164 -7.30 12.69 27.65
N ILE A 165 -7.52 13.97 27.95
CA ILE A 165 -7.58 15.05 26.96
C ILE A 165 -6.22 15.22 26.28
N GLU A 166 -5.12 15.28 27.03
CA GLU A 166 -3.76 15.39 26.47
C GLU A 166 -3.43 14.20 25.57
N LYS A 167 -3.76 12.98 26.01
CA LYS A 167 -3.54 11.75 25.23
C LYS A 167 -4.36 11.74 23.94
N THR A 168 -5.63 12.14 24.02
CA THR A 168 -6.52 12.22 22.85
C THR A 168 -6.04 13.28 21.87
N THR A 169 -5.66 14.45 22.38
CA THR A 169 -5.10 15.54 21.58
C THR A 169 -3.82 15.09 20.89
N GLY A 170 -2.90 14.46 21.61
CA GLY A 170 -1.66 13.93 21.05
C GLY A 170 -1.84 12.80 20.04
N ARG A 171 -2.96 12.06 20.07
CA ARG A 171 -3.29 11.06 19.03
C ARG A 171 -3.83 11.74 17.76
N LEU A 172 -4.75 12.68 17.94
CA LEU A 172 -5.44 13.34 16.83
C LEU A 172 -4.52 14.33 16.11
N LEU A 173 -3.80 15.16 16.86
CA LEU A 173 -3.03 16.28 16.32
C LEU A 173 -1.69 16.41 17.06
N LYS A 174 -0.59 16.16 16.34
CA LYS A 174 0.76 16.49 16.78
C LYS A 174 1.32 17.61 15.92
N PRO A 175 1.32 18.87 16.41
CA PRO A 175 1.74 20.03 15.62
C PRO A 175 3.19 19.95 15.13
N ARG A 176 4.05 19.22 15.84
CA ARG A 176 5.51 19.21 15.59
C ARG A 176 6.06 17.94 14.93
N SER A 177 5.37 16.80 15.04
CA SER A 177 5.96 15.51 14.60
C SER A 177 5.29 14.88 13.38
N GLY A 178 4.23 15.48 12.82
CA GLY A 178 3.55 14.93 11.64
C GLY A 178 2.74 13.65 11.88
N ASP A 179 3.07 12.83 12.88
CA ASP A 179 2.42 11.53 13.19
C ASP A 179 1.01 11.63 13.81
N GLY A 180 0.35 12.78 13.72
CA GLY A 180 -1.04 12.91 14.14
C GLY A 180 -1.98 12.33 13.09
N GLU A 181 -3.04 11.66 13.53
CA GLU A 181 -4.05 11.07 12.63
C GLU A 181 -4.62 12.10 11.64
N ILE A 182 -4.86 13.35 12.10
CA ILE A 182 -5.35 14.44 11.25
C ILE A 182 -4.31 14.84 10.18
N ASN A 183 -3.03 14.89 10.54
CA ASN A 183 -1.96 15.25 9.58
C ASN A 183 -1.79 14.16 8.51
N ALA A 184 -1.89 12.89 8.92
CA ALA A 184 -1.86 11.75 8.00
C ALA A 184 -3.06 11.78 7.05
N LEU A 185 -4.26 12.05 7.56
CA LEU A 185 -5.47 12.18 6.74
C LEU A 185 -5.39 13.37 5.78
N LEU A 186 -4.87 14.52 6.20
CA LEU A 186 -4.65 15.68 5.33
C LEU A 186 -3.66 15.37 4.20
N SER A 187 -2.57 14.66 4.51
CA SER A 187 -1.59 14.24 3.50
C SER A 187 -2.17 13.22 2.52
N ALA A 188 -3.00 12.30 3.01
CA ALA A 188 -3.70 11.36 2.14
C ALA A 188 -4.73 12.08 1.26
N LEU A 189 -5.45 13.07 1.79
CA LEU A 189 -6.43 13.86 1.04
C LEU A 189 -5.75 14.63 -0.10
N SER A 190 -4.65 15.34 0.17
CA SER A 190 -3.94 16.10 -0.85
C SER A 190 -3.39 15.19 -1.96
N ALA A 191 -2.86 14.01 -1.61
CA ALA A 191 -2.44 13.02 -2.59
C ALA A 191 -3.60 12.54 -3.47
N ARG A 192 -4.78 12.28 -2.88
CA ARG A 192 -5.97 11.87 -3.63
C ARG A 192 -6.54 12.97 -4.51
N GLU A 193 -6.49 14.22 -4.08
CA GLU A 193 -6.86 15.37 -4.91
C GLU A 193 -5.93 15.50 -6.11
N HIS A 194 -4.62 15.29 -5.92
CA HIS A 194 -3.65 15.27 -7.01
C HIS A 194 -3.92 14.13 -8.01
N ASP A 195 -4.12 12.91 -7.51
CA ASP A 195 -4.49 11.75 -8.34
C ASP A 195 -5.76 12.03 -9.17
N LEU A 196 -6.76 12.68 -8.58
CA LEU A 196 -8.01 13.03 -9.24
C LEU A 196 -7.80 14.04 -10.38
N ILE A 197 -6.98 15.07 -10.14
CA ILE A 197 -6.66 16.07 -11.16
C ILE A 197 -5.94 15.41 -12.35
N GLU A 198 -4.94 14.58 -12.07
CA GLU A 198 -4.21 13.81 -13.08
C GLU A 198 -5.13 12.89 -13.90
N ALA A 199 -6.03 12.16 -13.22
CA ALA A 199 -6.99 11.29 -13.88
C ALA A 199 -7.95 12.07 -14.79
N ARG A 200 -8.40 13.25 -14.34
CA ARG A 200 -9.25 14.14 -15.16
C ARG A 200 -8.51 14.65 -16.39
N LEU A 201 -7.27 15.10 -16.24
CA LEU A 201 -6.47 15.59 -17.35
C LEU A 201 -6.24 14.48 -18.41
N ARG A 202 -6.02 13.23 -17.98
CA ARG A 202 -5.92 12.09 -18.90
C ARG A 202 -7.24 11.78 -19.58
N ALA A 203 -8.35 11.83 -18.86
CA ALA A 203 -9.68 11.62 -19.42
C ALA A 203 -10.05 12.69 -20.45
N GLU A 204 -9.68 13.95 -20.21
CA GLU A 204 -9.89 15.06 -21.16
C GLU A 204 -9.13 14.87 -22.47
N ARG A 205 -7.92 14.30 -22.43
CA ARG A 205 -7.10 14.03 -23.63
C ARG A 205 -7.47 12.75 -24.38
N TYR A 206 -8.30 11.88 -23.78
CA TYR A 206 -8.64 10.59 -24.37
C TYR A 206 -9.37 10.69 -25.73
N PRO A 207 -10.33 11.61 -25.94
CA PRO A 207 -10.97 11.81 -27.24
C PRO A 207 -9.98 12.22 -28.34
N ASP A 208 -9.01 13.08 -28.02
CA ASP A 208 -8.00 13.52 -28.98
C ASP A 208 -7.13 12.34 -29.44
N ILE A 209 -6.67 11.51 -28.50
CA ILE A 209 -5.91 10.29 -28.80
C ILE A 209 -6.72 9.32 -29.68
N LEU A 210 -8.00 9.13 -29.39
CA LEU A 210 -8.88 8.29 -30.22
C LEU A 210 -9.03 8.85 -31.64
N SER A 211 -9.13 10.19 -31.76
CA SER A 211 -9.22 10.84 -33.07
C SER A 211 -7.92 10.70 -33.87
N GLU A 212 -6.76 10.78 -33.21
CA GLU A 212 -5.45 10.56 -33.82
C GLU A 212 -5.30 9.09 -34.26
N GLU A 213 -5.71 8.14 -33.43
CA GLU A 213 -5.72 6.71 -33.78
C GLU A 213 -6.57 6.45 -35.03
N GLN A 214 -7.79 7.00 -35.09
CA GLN A 214 -8.66 6.88 -36.25
C GLN A 214 -8.08 7.53 -37.51
N ALA A 215 -7.46 8.70 -37.37
CA ALA A 215 -6.80 9.38 -38.49
C ALA A 215 -5.64 8.55 -39.04
N VAL A 216 -4.80 7.99 -38.16
CA VAL A 216 -3.68 7.11 -38.54
C VAL A 216 -4.20 5.82 -39.19
N ALA A 217 -5.24 5.19 -38.64
CA ALA A 217 -5.84 3.98 -39.21
C ALA A 217 -6.42 4.22 -40.62
N THR A 218 -7.08 5.37 -40.81
CA THR A 218 -7.59 5.79 -42.12
C THR A 218 -6.43 5.97 -43.10
N ARG A 219 -5.37 6.68 -42.68
CA ARG A 219 -4.20 6.93 -43.53
C ARG A 219 -3.46 5.64 -43.90
N LEU A 220 -3.36 4.70 -42.97
CA LEU A 220 -2.77 3.39 -43.23
C LEU A 220 -3.56 2.63 -44.30
N THR A 221 -4.89 2.70 -44.24
CA THR A 221 -5.78 2.06 -45.21
C THR A 221 -5.61 2.67 -46.60
N GLU A 222 -5.56 3.99 -46.71
CA GLU A 222 -5.28 4.71 -47.96
C GLU A 222 -3.94 4.31 -48.57
N LEU A 223 -2.87 4.37 -47.77
CA LEU A 223 -1.52 4.02 -48.22
C LEU A 223 -1.43 2.57 -48.68
N SER A 224 -2.10 1.66 -47.97
CA SER A 224 -2.16 0.24 -48.37
C SER A 224 -2.90 0.03 -49.69
N GLN A 225 -3.95 0.81 -49.97
CA GLN A 225 -4.65 0.76 -51.26
C GLN A 225 -3.78 1.32 -52.38
N MET A 226 -3.10 2.44 -52.14
CA MET A 226 -2.15 3.03 -53.10
C MET A 226 -1.02 2.05 -53.41
N GLU A 227 -0.41 1.42 -52.41
CA GLU A 227 0.64 0.43 -52.62
C GLU A 227 0.17 -0.73 -53.50
N ARG A 228 -1.04 -1.26 -53.24
CA ARG A 228 -1.62 -2.33 -54.07
C ARG A 228 -1.85 -1.89 -55.51
N ALA A 229 -2.39 -0.69 -55.73
CA ALA A 229 -2.63 -0.15 -57.06
C ALA A 229 -1.30 0.02 -57.82
N THR A 230 -0.30 0.65 -57.20
CA THR A 230 1.02 0.83 -57.80
C THR A 230 1.71 -0.50 -58.07
N ARG A 231 1.59 -1.50 -57.19
CA ARG A 231 2.15 -2.84 -57.43
C ARG A 231 1.45 -3.55 -58.60
N ALA A 232 0.14 -3.38 -58.75
CA ALA A 232 -0.60 -3.92 -59.90
C ALA A 232 -0.19 -3.24 -61.21
N GLU A 233 -0.03 -1.92 -61.21
CA GLU A 233 0.50 -1.18 -62.37
C GLU A 233 1.92 -1.62 -62.71
N LEU A 234 2.80 -1.77 -61.72
CA LEU A 234 4.16 -2.26 -61.95
C LEU A 234 4.15 -3.64 -62.60
N SER A 235 3.38 -4.58 -62.05
CA SER A 235 3.24 -5.93 -62.61
C SER A 235 2.73 -5.92 -64.06
N TRP A 236 1.78 -5.03 -64.38
CA TRP A 236 1.30 -4.86 -65.74
C TRP A 236 2.39 -4.38 -66.70
N HIS A 237 3.16 -3.36 -66.31
CA HIS A 237 4.26 -2.84 -67.13
C HIS A 237 5.39 -3.85 -67.29
N GLU A 238 5.72 -4.60 -66.24
CA GLU A 238 6.69 -5.70 -66.30
C GLU A 238 6.23 -6.77 -67.30
N ARG A 239 4.94 -7.12 -67.30
CA ARG A 239 4.37 -8.07 -68.25
C ARG A 239 4.41 -7.57 -69.69
N LEU A 240 4.17 -6.27 -69.90
CA LEU A 240 4.30 -5.65 -71.23
C LEU A 240 5.74 -5.69 -71.73
N LEU A 241 6.71 -5.38 -70.86
CA LEU A 241 8.14 -5.45 -71.19
C LEU A 241 8.58 -6.89 -71.49
N GLU A 242 8.10 -7.87 -70.74
CA GLU A 242 8.35 -9.29 -70.98
C GLU A 242 7.82 -9.75 -72.34
N LEU A 243 6.63 -9.30 -72.74
CA LEU A 243 5.98 -9.70 -74.00
C LEU A 243 6.42 -8.86 -75.20
N TRP A 244 7.09 -7.73 -74.99
CA TRP A 244 7.51 -6.81 -76.05
C TRP A 244 8.38 -7.48 -77.13
N PRO A 245 9.41 -8.29 -76.79
CA PRO A 245 10.20 -9.00 -77.79
C PRO A 245 9.35 -9.94 -78.67
N THR A 246 8.42 -10.70 -78.05
CA THR A 246 7.52 -11.60 -78.78
C THR A 246 6.57 -10.84 -79.70
N TRP A 247 6.09 -9.67 -79.29
CA TRP A 247 5.27 -8.82 -80.16
C TRP A 247 6.07 -8.27 -81.34
N VAL A 248 7.32 -7.86 -81.13
CA VAL A 248 8.23 -7.43 -82.20
C VAL A 248 8.50 -8.59 -83.18
N GLU A 249 8.75 -9.80 -82.68
CA GLU A 249 8.88 -11.00 -83.51
C GLU A 249 7.62 -11.27 -84.34
N LEU A 250 6.44 -11.22 -83.71
CA LEU A 250 5.16 -11.41 -84.40
C LEU A 250 4.95 -10.38 -85.53
N GLU A 251 5.28 -9.11 -85.29
CA GLU A 251 5.11 -8.05 -86.27
C GLU A 251 6.12 -8.17 -87.43
N ASN A 252 7.35 -8.57 -87.12
CA ASN A 252 8.34 -8.92 -88.13
C ASN A 252 7.88 -10.11 -88.98
N ASP A 253 7.35 -11.17 -88.34
CA ASP A 253 6.82 -12.35 -89.03
C ASP A 253 5.60 -12.02 -89.90
N ARG A 254 4.69 -11.15 -89.41
CA ARG A 254 3.56 -10.64 -90.21
C ARG A 254 4.01 -9.85 -91.42
N THR A 255 5.01 -8.98 -91.24
CA THR A 255 5.58 -8.19 -92.33
C THR A 255 6.24 -9.10 -93.37
N ALA A 256 7.02 -10.10 -92.91
CA ALA A 256 7.63 -11.10 -93.77
C ALA A 256 6.58 -11.94 -94.52
N LEU A 257 5.51 -12.37 -93.84
CA LEU A 257 4.40 -13.10 -94.45
C LEU A 257 3.68 -12.27 -95.52
N GLY A 258 3.41 -10.99 -95.24
CA GLY A 258 2.77 -10.07 -96.18
C GLY A 258 3.63 -9.74 -97.41
N ALA A 259 4.96 -9.85 -97.29
CA ALA A 259 5.89 -9.69 -98.41
C ALA A 259 5.97 -10.93 -99.32
N LEU A 260 5.48 -12.09 -98.86
CA LEU A 260 5.41 -13.29 -99.68
C LEU A 260 4.24 -13.18 -100.66
N ALA A 261 4.44 -13.64 -101.90
CA ALA A 261 3.37 -13.71 -102.88
C ALA A 261 2.28 -14.70 -102.40
N PRO A 262 0.98 -14.41 -102.65
CA PRO A 262 -0.09 -15.36 -102.34
C PRO A 262 0.16 -16.67 -103.09
N VAL A 263 0.01 -17.78 -102.37
CA VAL A 263 0.16 -19.12 -102.94
C VAL A 263 -1.22 -19.59 -103.40
N ASP A 264 -1.44 -19.64 -104.71
CA ASP A 264 -2.74 -20.00 -105.30
C ASP A 264 -3.12 -21.49 -105.14
N ASP A 265 -2.14 -22.38 -104.90
CA ASP A 265 -2.41 -23.82 -104.77
C ASP A 265 -1.50 -24.50 -103.72
N PHE A 266 -2.11 -25.17 -102.75
CA PHE A 266 -1.39 -25.76 -101.60
C PHE A 266 -1.07 -27.23 -101.89
N VAL A 267 0.19 -27.51 -102.19
CA VAL A 267 0.66 -28.86 -102.55
C VAL A 267 0.41 -29.85 -101.39
N ALA A 268 0.09 -31.11 -101.73
CA ALA A 268 -0.08 -32.16 -100.72
C ALA A 268 1.19 -32.39 -99.88
N ASP A 269 1.00 -32.47 -98.57
CA ASP A 269 2.01 -32.69 -97.52
C ASP A 269 3.21 -31.69 -97.54
N PRO A 270 2.93 -30.38 -97.44
CA PRO A 270 3.90 -29.31 -97.69
C PRO A 270 5.00 -29.24 -96.62
N VAL A 271 4.71 -29.66 -95.39
CA VAL A 271 5.69 -29.70 -94.28
C VAL A 271 6.81 -30.68 -94.60
N ARG A 272 6.46 -31.87 -95.11
CA ARG A 272 7.44 -32.88 -95.48
C ARG A 272 8.30 -32.42 -96.65
N ARG A 273 7.69 -31.83 -97.69
CA ARG A 273 8.44 -31.29 -98.85
C ARG A 273 9.35 -30.13 -98.46
N LEU A 274 8.92 -29.25 -97.56
CA LEU A 274 9.77 -28.18 -97.05
C LEU A 274 10.95 -28.74 -96.26
N ALA A 275 10.72 -29.78 -95.44
CA ALA A 275 11.80 -30.44 -94.71
C ALA A 275 12.82 -31.10 -95.65
N GLU A 276 12.35 -31.83 -96.68
CA GLU A 276 13.20 -32.44 -97.70
C GLU A 276 13.99 -31.38 -98.50
N ALA A 277 13.36 -30.27 -98.87
CA ALA A 277 14.02 -29.16 -99.56
C ALA A 277 15.05 -28.45 -98.68
N LYS A 278 14.73 -28.18 -97.41
CA LYS A 278 15.69 -27.60 -96.45
C LYS A 278 16.88 -28.54 -96.23
N GLN A 279 16.64 -29.83 -96.14
CA GLN A 279 17.71 -30.82 -95.98
C GLN A 279 18.58 -30.94 -97.23
N ALA A 280 17.98 -30.86 -98.43
CA ALA A 280 18.71 -30.82 -99.69
C ALA A 280 19.58 -29.55 -99.81
N VAL A 281 19.05 -28.38 -99.43
CA VAL A 281 19.80 -27.10 -99.42
C VAL A 281 20.94 -27.16 -98.40
N ALA A 282 20.70 -27.67 -97.20
CA ALA A 282 21.75 -27.84 -96.19
C ALA A 282 22.84 -28.82 -96.66
N GLY A 283 22.45 -29.92 -97.31
CA GLY A 283 23.39 -30.87 -97.91
C GLY A 283 24.19 -30.27 -99.07
N ALA A 284 23.54 -29.45 -99.91
CA ALA A 284 24.21 -28.72 -100.98
C ALA A 284 25.21 -27.68 -100.42
N ALA A 285 24.85 -26.95 -99.37
CA ALA A 285 25.74 -26.00 -98.70
C ALA A 285 26.95 -26.70 -98.07
N GLN A 286 26.77 -27.83 -97.39
CA GLN A 286 27.90 -28.64 -96.89
C GLN A 286 28.79 -29.17 -98.02
N ASN A 287 28.19 -29.58 -99.14
CA ASN A 287 28.96 -30.02 -100.31
C ASN A 287 29.75 -28.87 -100.93
N LEU A 288 29.18 -27.67 -101.02
CA LEU A 288 29.87 -26.47 -101.48
C LEU A 288 31.09 -26.19 -100.59
N LEU A 289 30.89 -26.16 -99.27
CA LEU A 289 31.94 -25.96 -98.27
C LEU A 289 33.04 -27.04 -98.36
N ARG A 290 32.66 -28.29 -98.64
CA ARG A 290 33.61 -29.39 -98.88
C ARG A 290 34.43 -29.17 -100.16
N ILE A 291 33.78 -28.77 -101.25
CA ILE A 291 34.43 -28.50 -102.53
C ILE A 291 35.37 -27.30 -102.42
N GLU A 292 34.95 -26.23 -101.75
CA GLU A 292 35.79 -25.05 -101.47
C GLU A 292 37.05 -25.43 -100.68
N ASN A 293 36.90 -26.25 -99.64
CA ASN A 293 38.04 -26.75 -98.88
C ASN A 293 38.97 -27.66 -99.71
N GLN A 294 38.41 -28.48 -100.61
CA GLN A 294 39.22 -29.29 -101.54
C GLN A 294 39.97 -28.43 -102.56
N LEU A 295 39.33 -27.37 -103.06
CA LEU A 295 39.95 -26.37 -103.93
C LEU A 295 41.10 -25.67 -103.22
N HIS A 296 40.90 -25.23 -101.98
CA HIS A 296 41.96 -24.63 -101.18
C HIS A 296 43.15 -25.58 -100.94
N ARG A 297 42.90 -26.85 -100.64
CA ARG A 297 43.97 -27.85 -100.50
C ARG A 297 44.73 -28.06 -101.80
N ARG A 298 44.03 -28.25 -102.92
CA ARG A 298 44.67 -28.43 -104.23
C ARG A 298 45.43 -27.20 -104.69
N SER A 299 44.95 -25.99 -104.39
CA SER A 299 45.71 -24.76 -104.66
C SER A 299 46.99 -24.67 -103.82
N ALA A 300 46.97 -25.16 -102.58
CA ALA A 300 48.16 -25.20 -101.73
C ALA A 300 49.16 -26.27 -102.21
N GLU A 301 48.69 -27.45 -102.64
CA GLU A 301 49.51 -28.50 -103.25
C GLU A 301 50.14 -28.04 -104.56
N MET A 302 49.40 -27.32 -105.42
CA MET A 302 49.95 -26.69 -106.62
C MET A 302 51.03 -25.67 -106.26
N GLY A 303 50.80 -24.81 -105.27
CA GLY A 303 51.82 -23.85 -104.82
C GLY A 303 53.09 -24.52 -104.27
N GLN A 304 52.96 -25.65 -103.59
CA GLN A 304 54.11 -26.45 -103.14
C GLN A 304 54.87 -27.08 -104.31
N LEU A 305 54.16 -27.69 -105.25
CA LEU A 305 54.77 -28.27 -106.46
C LEU A 305 55.44 -27.20 -107.34
N GLU A 306 54.86 -26.01 -107.45
CA GLU A 306 55.48 -24.86 -108.14
C GLU A 306 56.75 -24.40 -107.43
N ALA A 307 56.77 -24.39 -106.09
CA ALA A 307 57.96 -24.07 -105.31
C ALA A 307 59.06 -25.14 -105.47
N GLU A 308 58.71 -26.43 -105.40
CA GLU A 308 59.64 -27.55 -105.62
C GLU A 308 60.18 -27.57 -107.06
N CYS A 309 59.35 -27.28 -108.07
CA CYS A 309 59.80 -27.11 -109.45
C CYS A 309 60.74 -25.92 -109.62
N SER A 310 60.47 -24.80 -108.95
CA SER A 310 61.36 -23.63 -108.96
C SER A 310 62.71 -23.94 -108.30
N GLU A 311 62.69 -24.66 -107.17
CA GLU A 311 63.91 -25.06 -106.44
C GLU A 311 64.74 -26.08 -107.23
N THR A 312 64.11 -27.07 -107.85
CA THR A 312 64.78 -28.04 -108.74
C THR A 312 65.30 -27.40 -110.02
N LEU A 313 64.56 -26.47 -110.64
CA LEU A 313 65.06 -25.68 -111.76
C LEU A 313 66.25 -24.81 -111.34
N GLY A 314 66.19 -24.18 -110.16
CA GLY A 314 67.29 -23.43 -109.56
C GLY A 314 68.54 -24.28 -109.35
N ALA A 315 68.38 -25.49 -108.83
CA ALA A 315 69.47 -26.46 -108.65
C ALA A 315 70.07 -26.95 -109.97
N ILE A 316 69.24 -27.13 -111.01
CA ILE A 316 69.72 -27.47 -112.37
C ILE A 316 70.46 -26.29 -112.99
N THR A 317 69.98 -25.04 -112.87
CA THR A 317 70.73 -23.87 -113.35
C THR A 317 72.05 -23.70 -112.62
N ALA A 318 72.10 -23.90 -111.30
CA ALA A 318 73.34 -23.86 -110.53
C ALA A 318 74.32 -24.95 -110.96
N ALA A 319 73.85 -26.19 -111.20
CA ALA A 319 74.69 -27.29 -111.69
C ALA A 319 75.21 -27.05 -113.12
N VAL A 320 74.41 -26.40 -113.99
CA VAL A 320 74.81 -26.03 -115.35
C VAL A 320 75.81 -24.87 -115.35
N GLU A 321 75.70 -23.92 -114.41
CA GLU A 321 76.70 -22.86 -114.23
C GLU A 321 78.02 -23.38 -113.65
N GLU A 322 77.98 -24.36 -112.74
CA GLU A 322 79.17 -25.01 -112.17
C GLU A 322 79.92 -25.86 -113.23
N GLN A 323 79.21 -26.49 -114.18
CA GLN A 323 79.83 -27.18 -115.33
C GLN A 323 80.40 -26.24 -116.40
N LYS A 324 80.00 -24.95 -116.40
CA LYS A 324 80.56 -23.91 -117.28
C LYS A 324 81.67 -23.10 -116.61
N GLY A 325 82.21 -23.57 -115.49
CA GLY A 325 83.50 -23.16 -114.94
C GLY A 325 84.69 -23.67 -115.76
N LEU A 326 84.78 -23.19 -117.00
CA LEU A 326 85.98 -23.07 -117.86
C LEU A 326 85.83 -21.79 -118.67
#